data_AF-A0A7T0JLW0-F1
#
_entry.id   AF-A0A7T0JLW0-F1
#
_cell.length_a   1.000
_cell.length_b   1.000
_cell.length_c   1.000
_cell.angle_alpha   90.00
_cell.angle_beta   90.00
_cell.angle_gamma   90.00
#
_symmetry.space_group_name_H-M   'P 1'
#
loop_
_entity.id
_entity.type
_entity.pdbx_description
1 polymer ?
#
loop_
_entity_poly.entity_id
_entity_poly.type
_entity_poly.pdbx_seq_one_letter_code
_entity_poly.pdbx_strand_id
1 'polypeptide(L)' 'MTGLGDHMQQNSLVLFSQGLITKEQAIEKLGLRDYAELLVAMGEADLPLFTLPDDELEKHANLLVELLSQR' A
#
# COMPACT_ATOMS: atom_id res chain seq x y z
N MET A 1 29.79 2.13 5.06
CA MET A 1 29.24 3.35 4.42
C MET A 1 27.89 2.97 3.84
N THR A 2 26.86 2.91 4.67
CA THR A 2 25.51 2.49 4.26
C THR A 2 24.57 3.16 5.23
N GLY A 3 23.93 4.24 4.80
CA GLY A 3 23.03 5.03 5.65
C GLY A 3 22.11 5.89 4.80
N LEU A 4 22.54 6.29 3.61
CA LEU A 4 21.70 7.06 2.69
C LEU A 4 20.70 6.21 1.90
N GLY A 5 20.99 4.92 1.68
CA GLY A 5 20.11 4.00 0.93
C GLY A 5 18.88 3.58 1.74
N ASP A 6 19.09 3.16 2.99
CA ASP A 6 18.02 2.63 3.85
C ASP A 6 16.97 3.69 4.20
N HIS A 7 17.39 4.94 4.44
CA HIS A 7 16.46 6.06 4.69
C HIS A 7 15.60 6.41 3.47
N MET A 8 16.16 6.30 2.26
CA MET A 8 15.43 6.57 1.02
C MET A 8 14.44 5.44 0.69
N GLN A 9 14.80 4.20 1.01
CA GLN A 9 13.93 3.03 0.87
C GLN A 9 12.75 3.10 1.85
N GLN A 10 13.01 3.33 3.15
CA GLN A 10 11.93 3.51 4.12
C GLN A 10 10.98 4.65 3.74
N ASN A 11 11.52 5.77 3.25
CA ASN A 11 10.70 6.89 2.79
C ASN A 11 9.78 6.49 1.62
N SER A 12 10.28 5.71 0.66
CA SER A 12 9.48 5.26 -0.48
C SER A 12 8.37 4.29 -0.08
N LEU A 13 8.63 3.40 0.89
CA LEU A 13 7.60 2.51 1.45
C LEU A 13 6.48 3.27 2.16
N VAL A 14 6.83 4.30 2.95
CA VAL A 14 5.85 5.15 3.65
C VAL A 14 5.01 5.96 2.67
N LEU A 15 5.63 6.55 1.63
CA LEU A 15 4.89 7.26 0.58
C LEU A 15 3.91 6.34 -0.14
N PHE A 16 4.33 5.09 -0.39
CA PHE A 16 3.46 4.08 -0.97
C PHE A 16 2.31 3.74 -0.03
N SER A 17 2.56 3.42 1.24
CA SER A 17 1.49 3.06 2.20
C SER A 17 0.44 4.17 2.40
N GLN A 18 0.83 5.43 2.21
CA GLN A 18 -0.05 6.60 2.29
C GLN A 18 -0.84 6.89 1.00
N GLY A 19 -0.62 6.13 -0.08
CA GLY A 19 -1.27 6.41 -1.37
C GLY A 19 -0.70 7.60 -2.14
N LEU A 20 0.47 8.10 -1.74
CA LEU A 20 1.10 9.28 -2.37
C LEU A 20 1.88 8.93 -3.65
N ILE A 21 2.29 7.67 -3.81
CA ILE A 21 2.94 7.15 -5.02
C ILE A 21 2.26 5.85 -5.48
N THR A 22 2.33 5.56 -6.78
CA THR A 22 1.77 4.33 -7.34
C THR A 22 2.65 3.12 -7.07
N LYS A 23 2.13 1.91 -7.31
CA LYS A 23 2.89 0.67 -7.15
C LYS A 23 4.09 0.60 -8.08
N GLU A 24 3.96 1.08 -9.32
CA GLU A 24 5.05 1.11 -10.30
C GLU A 24 6.17 2.04 -9.83
N GLN A 25 5.80 3.23 -9.32
CA GLN A 25 6.76 4.19 -8.77
C GLN A 25 7.47 3.64 -7.53
N ALA A 26 6.75 2.92 -6.66
CA ALA A 26 7.34 2.30 -5.48
C ALA A 26 8.30 1.16 -5.86
N ILE A 27 7.90 0.26 -6.77
CA ILE A 27 8.74 -0.84 -7.28
C ILE A 27 10.03 -0.29 -7.89
N GLU A 28 9.94 0.74 -8.73
CA GLU A 28 11.11 1.36 -9.36
C GLU A 28 12.04 2.02 -8.34
N LYS A 29 11.51 2.84 -7.43
CA LYS A 29 12.30 3.56 -6.41
C LYS A 29 12.99 2.64 -5.40
N LEU A 30 12.36 1.49 -5.11
CA LEU A 30 12.89 0.51 -4.16
C LEU A 30 13.78 -0.55 -4.84
N GLY A 31 13.84 -0.58 -6.17
CA GLY A 31 14.60 -1.58 -6.92
C GLY A 31 14.04 -2.99 -6.78
N LEU A 32 12.72 -3.12 -6.60
CA LEU A 32 12.05 -4.39 -6.40
C LEU A 32 11.72 -5.04 -7.74
N ARG A 33 11.57 -6.37 -7.74
CA ARG A 33 11.20 -7.10 -8.95
C ARG A 33 9.73 -6.90 -9.33
N ASP A 34 8.86 -6.94 -8.34
CA ASP A 34 7.41 -7.00 -8.53
C ASP A 34 6.64 -6.52 -7.31
N TYR A 35 5.30 -6.55 -7.45
CA TYR A 35 4.39 -6.15 -6.39
C TYR A 35 4.42 -7.09 -5.18
N ALA A 36 4.76 -8.37 -5.34
CA ALA A 36 4.84 -9.28 -4.21
C ALA A 36 6.02 -8.92 -3.30
N GLU A 37 7.18 -8.59 -3.87
CA GLU A 37 8.32 -8.07 -3.10
C GLU A 37 8.00 -6.74 -2.40
N LEU A 38 7.19 -5.88 -3.02
CA LEU A 38 6.71 -4.64 -2.38
C LEU A 38 5.85 -4.93 -1.15
N LEU A 39 4.93 -5.90 -1.24
CA LEU A 39 4.09 -6.30 -0.11
C LEU A 39 4.89 -6.94 1.03
N VAL A 40 5.90 -7.74 0.71
CA VAL A 40 6.81 -8.30 1.71
C VAL A 40 7.56 -7.18 2.43
N ALA A 41 8.14 -6.23 1.68
CA ALA A 41 8.85 -5.09 2.26
C ALA A 41 7.95 -4.21 3.14
N MET A 42 6.68 -4.03 2.78
CA MET A 42 5.70 -3.35 3.63
C MET A 42 5.43 -4.12 4.93
N GLY A 43 5.30 -5.44 4.87
CA GLY A 43 5.10 -6.29 6.05
C GLY A 43 6.32 -6.31 6.98
N GLU A 44 7.53 -6.37 6.43
CA GLU A 44 8.77 -6.28 7.21
C GLU A 44 8.93 -4.92 7.90
N ALA A 45 8.40 -3.86 7.30
CA ALA A 45 8.41 -2.50 7.84
C ALA A 45 7.22 -2.19 8.78
N ASP A 46 6.34 -3.17 9.07
CA ASP A 46 5.11 -3.01 9.87
C ASP A 46 4.21 -1.85 9.36
N LEU A 47 4.18 -1.65 8.04
CA LEU A 47 3.37 -0.62 7.41
C LEU A 47 1.99 -1.18 7.03
N PRO A 48 0.91 -0.43 7.28
CA PRO A 48 -0.42 -0.85 6.86
C PRO A 48 -0.49 -0.90 5.33
N LEU A 49 -1.13 -1.94 4.80
CA LEU A 49 -1.61 -1.91 3.43
C LEU A 49 -2.63 -0.79 3.28
N PHE A 50 -2.78 -0.26 2.06
CA PHE A 50 -3.78 0.76 1.72
C PHE A 50 -5.11 0.46 2.40
N THR A 51 -5.41 1.19 3.46
CA THR A 51 -6.73 1.23 4.04
C THR A 51 -7.49 2.29 3.27
N LEU A 52 -8.60 1.90 2.64
CA LEU A 52 -9.56 2.89 2.17
C LEU A 52 -9.94 3.79 3.36
N PRO A 53 -10.21 5.09 3.13
CA PRO A 53 -10.84 5.93 4.13
C PRO A 53 -12.07 5.24 4.71
N ASP A 54 -12.31 5.39 6.02
CA ASP A 54 -13.39 4.68 6.72
C ASP A 54 -14.76 4.91 6.04
N ASP A 55 -15.00 6.12 5.53
CA ASP A 55 -16.24 6.47 4.83
C ASP A 55 -16.37 5.78 3.46
N GLU A 56 -15.27 5.55 2.75
CA GLU A 56 -15.25 4.77 1.51
C GLU A 56 -15.43 3.28 1.79
N LEU A 57 -14.82 2.77 2.86
CA LEU A 57 -15.01 1.38 3.28
C LEU A 57 -16.48 1.11 3.64
N GLU A 58 -17.11 2.02 4.39
CA GLU A 58 -18.52 1.93 4.78
C GLU A 58 -19.45 1.99 3.56
N LYS A 59 -19.19 2.89 2.60
CA LYS A 59 -19.93 2.95 1.31
C LYS A 59 -19.85 1.64 0.54
N HIS A 60 -18.66 1.06 0.41
CA HIS A 60 -18.48 -0.22 -0.29
C HIS A 60 -19.15 -1.39 0.45
N ALA A 61 -19.07 -1.42 1.78
CA ALA A 61 -19.74 -2.44 2.58
C ALA A 61 -21.27 -2.38 2.43
N ASN A 62 -21.85 -1.18 2.49
CA ASN A 62 -23.29 -0.98 2.33
C ASN A 62 -23.76 -1.37 0.91
N LEU A 63 -23.01 -0.99 -0.13
CA LEU A 63 -23.31 -1.38 -1.51
C LEU A 63 -23.29 -2.91 -1.68
N LEU A 64 -22.32 -3.60 -1.08
CA LEU A 64 -22.26 -5.06 -1.13
C LEU A 64 -23.48 -5.71 -0.46
N VAL A 65 -23.89 -5.18 0.71
CA VAL A 65 -25.10 -5.64 1.41
C VAL A 65 -26.35 -5.46 0.55
N GLU A 66 -26.50 -4.31 -0.11
CA GLU A 66 -27.61 -4.05 -1.03
C GLU A 66 -27.64 -5.03 -2.20
N LEU A 67 -26.49 -5.28 -2.84
CA LEU A 67 -26.39 -6.22 -3.96
C LEU A 67 -26.70 -7.67 -3.56
N LEU A 68 -26.26 -8.09 -2.37
CA LEU A 68 -26.53 -9.44 -1.85
C LEU A 68 -27.98 -9.63 -1.41
N SER A 69 -28.63 -8.56 -0.94
CA SER A 69 -30.04 -8.58 -0.52
C SER A 69 -31.02 -8.60 -1.70
N GLN A 70 -30.53 -8.41 -2.94
CA GLN A 70 -31.33 -8.51 -4.17
C GLN A 70 -31.32 -9.91 -4.81
N ARG A 71 -30.72 -10.91 -4.17
CA ARG A 71 -30.76 -12.33 -4.59
C ARG A 71 -31.70 -13.14 -3.73
#